data_AF-A0A925QAN5-F1
#
_entry.id   AF-A0A925QAN5-F1
#
_cell.length_a   1.000
_cell.length_b   1.000
_cell.length_c   1.000
_cell.angle_alpha   90.00
_cell.angle_beta   90.00
_cell.angle_gamma   90.00
#
_symmetry.space_group_name_H-M   'P 1'
#
loop_
_entity.id
_entity.type
_entity.pdbx_description
1 polymer ?
#
loop_
_entity_poly.entity_id
_entity_poly.type
_entity_poly.pdbx_seq_one_letter_code
_entity_poly.pdbx_strand_id
1 'polypeptide(L)'
;HFPYTRQQLFHLVRIGEIKDFDTLIGKHGKGLGCDICKPAVASILASCWNEFVLKRRNAALQDTNDHFLANMQKDGTYSVVPRVPGGEITADKLIVIGVVAKKYGLYTKITGGQRIDLFGAQLHELPLIWKELIDAGFESGHAYGKALRTVKSCVGSTWCRYGVQDSVGMAIDLESRYKGLRGPHKIKFGVSGCTRECAEAQSKDVGVIATEAGWNLYVCGNGGMKPRHADLLVRDVDSETLIKYIDRFLMFYIRTGDRLQRTSTWLENLEGGIDYVRKVVCEDSLGIGNELEADMGRVRAAYACEWKVAIEDPATLKRFRHFVNVDEKDKNVLFVEERGQIRPATASERAHAEALA
;
A
#
# COMPACT_ATOMS: atom_id res chain seq x y z
N HIS A 1 3.32 14.10 -23.36
CA HIS A 1 3.71 12.71 -23.68
C HIS A 1 5.22 12.58 -23.53
N PHE A 2 5.69 11.40 -23.12
CA PHE A 2 7.11 11.05 -22.99
C PHE A 2 7.43 9.89 -23.93
N PRO A 3 8.48 9.98 -24.77
CA PRO A 3 8.90 8.91 -25.68
C PRO A 3 9.80 7.86 -24.97
N TYR A 4 9.60 7.65 -23.67
CA TYR A 4 10.47 6.86 -22.81
C TYR A 4 9.66 5.78 -22.08
N THR A 5 10.29 4.64 -21.81
CA THR A 5 9.71 3.61 -20.94
C THR A 5 9.66 4.10 -19.48
N ARG A 6 8.89 3.42 -18.62
CA ARG A 6 8.84 3.75 -17.19
C ARG A 6 10.24 3.70 -16.56
N GLN A 7 11.02 2.68 -16.88
CA GLN A 7 12.39 2.50 -16.39
C GLN A 7 13.29 3.66 -16.82
N GLN A 8 13.24 4.07 -18.10
CA GLN A 8 14.01 5.22 -18.58
C GLN A 8 13.59 6.52 -17.87
N LEU A 9 12.28 6.74 -17.66
CA LEU A 9 11.80 7.90 -16.90
C LEU A 9 12.26 7.86 -15.44
N PHE A 10 12.28 6.69 -14.80
CA PHE A 10 12.82 6.53 -13.46
C PHE A 10 14.29 6.97 -13.39
N HIS A 11 15.11 6.53 -14.34
CA HIS A 11 16.51 6.94 -14.43
C HIS A 11 16.67 8.45 -14.65
N LEU A 12 15.89 9.05 -15.56
CA LEU A 12 15.93 10.50 -15.81
C LEU A 12 15.55 11.29 -14.55
N VAL A 13 14.52 10.86 -13.82
CA VAL A 13 14.11 11.47 -12.55
C VAL A 13 15.21 11.39 -11.50
N ARG A 14 15.85 10.22 -11.35
CA ARG A 14 16.91 10.01 -10.35
C ARG A 14 18.18 10.79 -10.69
N ILE A 15 18.70 10.66 -11.92
CA ILE A 15 19.94 11.30 -12.37
C ILE A 15 19.79 12.82 -12.41
N GLY A 16 18.65 13.31 -12.91
CA GLY A 16 18.38 14.75 -12.97
C GLY A 16 17.87 15.36 -11.67
N GLU A 17 17.75 14.56 -10.59
CA GLU A 17 17.15 14.92 -9.30
C GLU A 17 15.80 15.65 -9.43
N ILE A 18 14.98 15.23 -10.39
CA ILE A 18 13.75 15.93 -10.78
C ILE A 18 12.64 15.63 -9.75
N LYS A 19 12.06 16.66 -9.14
CA LYS A 19 11.09 16.52 -8.03
C LYS A 19 9.64 16.83 -8.41
N ASP A 20 9.38 17.21 -9.66
CA ASP A 20 8.05 17.59 -10.12
C ASP A 20 7.82 17.29 -11.60
N PHE A 21 6.55 17.18 -11.96
CA PHE A 21 6.11 16.81 -13.29
C PHE A 21 6.43 17.88 -14.34
N ASP A 22 6.30 19.16 -13.98
CA ASP A 22 6.50 20.29 -14.90
C ASP A 22 7.95 20.36 -15.38
N THR A 23 8.90 20.17 -14.46
CA THR A 23 10.33 20.07 -14.78
C THR A 23 10.60 18.85 -15.65
N LEU A 24 10.02 17.69 -15.32
CA LEU A 24 10.24 16.45 -16.09
C LEU A 24 9.72 16.59 -17.52
N ILE A 25 8.49 17.08 -17.70
CA ILE A 25 7.87 17.20 -19.02
C ILE A 25 8.51 18.31 -19.85
N GLY A 26 8.97 19.40 -19.23
CA GLY A 26 9.70 20.46 -19.93
C GLY A 26 11.04 19.98 -20.49
N LYS A 27 11.77 19.13 -19.74
CA LYS A 27 13.08 18.61 -20.16
C LYS A 27 13.01 17.40 -21.09
N HIS A 28 12.06 16.50 -20.85
CA HIS A 28 12.08 15.16 -21.45
C HIS A 28 10.75 14.77 -22.12
N GLY A 29 9.78 15.68 -22.21
CA GLY A 29 8.46 15.42 -22.80
C GLY A 29 7.97 16.52 -23.71
N LYS A 30 6.69 16.42 -24.11
CA LYS A 30 5.98 17.40 -24.93
C LYS A 30 4.52 17.57 -24.48
N GLY A 31 3.96 18.78 -24.60
CA GLY A 31 2.57 19.09 -24.23
C GLY A 31 2.32 19.04 -22.72
N LEU A 32 1.06 18.84 -22.31
CA LEU A 32 0.62 18.87 -20.89
C LEU A 32 0.62 17.48 -20.19
N GLY A 33 1.12 16.45 -20.87
CA GLY A 33 1.03 15.06 -20.41
C GLY A 33 -0.30 14.40 -20.76
N CYS A 34 -0.30 13.07 -20.93
CA CYS A 34 -1.52 12.29 -21.16
C CYS A 34 -1.91 11.49 -19.91
N ASP A 35 -3.10 10.89 -19.95
CA ASP A 35 -3.70 10.13 -18.84
C ASP A 35 -2.89 8.88 -18.45
N ILE A 36 -1.98 8.44 -19.32
CA ILE A 36 -1.03 7.36 -19.04
C ILE A 36 0.22 7.90 -18.33
N CYS A 37 0.77 9.04 -18.80
CA CYS A 37 2.02 9.58 -18.31
C CYS A 37 1.90 10.16 -16.89
N LYS A 38 0.81 10.87 -16.59
CA LYS A 38 0.61 11.54 -15.28
C LYS A 38 0.69 10.56 -14.10
N PRO A 39 -0.12 9.48 -14.05
CA PRO A 39 -0.04 8.53 -12.93
C PRO A 39 1.28 7.73 -12.92
N ALA A 40 1.89 7.49 -14.09
CA ALA A 40 3.19 6.85 -14.16
C ALA A 40 4.27 7.70 -13.50
N VAL A 41 4.33 9.00 -13.82
CA VAL A 41 5.28 9.94 -13.23
C VAL A 41 4.97 10.18 -11.76
N ALA A 42 3.69 10.27 -11.37
CA ALA A 42 3.29 10.34 -9.96
C ALA A 42 3.86 9.16 -9.16
N SER A 43 3.71 7.94 -9.68
CA SER A 43 4.30 6.73 -9.08
C SER A 43 5.83 6.82 -9.00
N ILE A 44 6.52 7.24 -10.07
CA ILE A 44 7.98 7.37 -10.07
C ILE A 44 8.45 8.40 -9.03
N LEU A 45 7.85 9.59 -9.00
CA LEU A 45 8.20 10.66 -8.05
C LEU A 45 7.97 10.21 -6.60
N ALA A 46 6.85 9.53 -6.34
CA ALA A 46 6.57 8.98 -5.02
C ALA A 46 7.57 7.88 -4.62
N SER A 47 7.95 7.00 -5.54
CA SER A 47 8.97 5.98 -5.30
C SER A 47 10.38 6.55 -5.10
N CYS A 48 10.72 7.67 -5.73
CA CYS A 48 12.04 8.29 -5.64
C CYS A 48 12.21 9.19 -4.41
N TRP A 49 11.15 9.91 -4.04
CA TRP A 49 11.22 11.05 -3.11
C TRP A 49 10.25 10.95 -1.93
N ASN A 50 9.22 10.11 -2.04
CA ASN A 50 8.19 9.89 -1.01
C ASN A 50 7.53 11.18 -0.47
N GLU A 51 7.40 12.21 -1.31
CA GLU A 51 6.67 13.42 -0.93
C GLU A 51 5.16 13.13 -0.80
N PHE A 52 4.49 13.88 0.08
CA PHE A 52 3.05 13.80 0.25
C PHE A 52 2.31 13.95 -1.09
N VAL A 53 1.48 12.95 -1.42
CA VAL A 53 0.83 12.84 -2.74
C VAL A 53 -0.19 13.93 -3.02
N LEU A 54 -0.77 14.55 -1.98
CA LEU A 54 -1.72 15.66 -2.13
C LEU A 54 -1.09 17.05 -2.06
N LYS A 55 0.25 17.15 -1.98
CA LYS A 55 0.95 18.43 -2.18
C LYS A 55 0.48 19.04 -3.51
N ARG A 56 0.27 20.36 -3.54
CA ARG A 56 -0.42 21.07 -4.65
C ARG A 56 0.02 20.64 -6.06
N ARG A 57 1.33 20.47 -6.27
CA ARG A 57 1.94 20.06 -7.55
C ARG A 57 1.75 18.57 -7.91
N ASN A 58 1.51 17.71 -6.91
CA ASN A 58 1.39 16.26 -7.07
C ASN A 58 -0.07 15.81 -7.18
N ALA A 59 -1.00 16.52 -6.54
CA ALA A 59 -2.39 16.09 -6.38
C ALA A 59 -3.13 15.89 -7.73
N ALA A 60 -2.82 16.71 -8.73
CA ALA A 60 -3.42 16.62 -10.07
C ALA A 60 -2.90 15.44 -10.91
N LEU A 61 -1.86 14.76 -10.44
CA LEU A 61 -1.26 13.60 -11.10
C LEU A 61 -1.79 12.27 -10.56
N GLN A 62 -2.44 12.30 -9.39
CA GLN A 62 -2.89 11.11 -8.69
C GLN A 62 -4.12 10.51 -9.36
N ASP A 63 -4.24 9.19 -9.28
CA ASP A 63 -5.50 8.52 -9.57
C ASP A 63 -6.55 8.82 -8.48
N THR A 64 -7.80 8.44 -8.72
CA THR A 64 -8.93 8.71 -7.82
C THR A 64 -8.64 8.27 -6.37
N ASN A 65 -8.03 7.11 -6.18
CA ASN A 65 -7.84 6.52 -4.86
C ASN A 65 -6.75 7.26 -4.07
N ASP A 66 -5.64 7.61 -4.72
CA ASP A 66 -4.60 8.42 -4.11
C ASP A 66 -5.02 9.90 -3.96
N HIS A 67 -5.92 10.40 -4.81
CA HIS A 67 -6.47 11.75 -4.72
C HIS A 67 -7.36 11.94 -3.48
N PHE A 68 -8.08 10.89 -3.06
CA PHE A 68 -8.95 10.91 -1.88
C PHE A 68 -8.37 10.17 -0.68
N LEU A 69 -7.14 9.64 -0.79
CA LEU A 69 -6.49 8.83 0.25
C LEU A 69 -7.40 7.71 0.79
N ALA A 70 -8.26 7.15 -0.07
CA ALA A 70 -9.26 6.14 0.27
C ALA A 70 -9.70 5.40 -1.00
N ASN A 71 -10.16 4.15 -0.86
CA ASN A 71 -10.71 3.43 -2.02
C ASN A 71 -12.13 3.89 -2.26
N MET A 72 -12.42 4.38 -3.46
CA MET A 72 -13.79 4.62 -3.90
C MET A 72 -14.52 3.29 -4.11
N GLN A 73 -15.77 3.22 -3.64
CA GLN A 73 -16.67 2.09 -3.74
C GLN A 73 -17.66 2.29 -4.90
N LYS A 74 -18.39 1.23 -5.25
CA LYS A 74 -19.31 1.22 -6.41
C LYS A 74 -20.44 2.25 -6.35
N ASP A 75 -20.75 2.77 -5.18
CA ASP A 75 -21.82 3.73 -4.89
C ASP A 75 -21.29 5.14 -4.61
N GLY A 76 -19.99 5.40 -4.87
CA GLY A 76 -19.35 6.69 -4.62
C GLY A 76 -18.90 6.91 -3.16
N THR A 77 -19.15 5.95 -2.27
CA THR A 77 -18.64 5.97 -0.89
C THR A 77 -17.18 5.52 -0.85
N TYR A 78 -16.56 5.56 0.33
CA TYR A 78 -15.15 5.28 0.52
C TYR A 78 -14.91 4.25 1.61
N SER A 79 -13.78 3.55 1.52
CA SER A 79 -13.31 2.66 2.58
C SER A 79 -12.21 3.28 3.44
N VAL A 80 -12.27 3.00 4.74
CA VAL A 80 -11.29 3.38 5.75
C VAL A 80 -10.66 2.11 6.31
N VAL A 81 -9.33 2.03 6.23
CA VAL A 81 -8.58 0.84 6.66
C VAL A 81 -7.41 1.30 7.52
N PRO A 82 -7.56 1.32 8.86
CA PRO A 82 -6.48 1.61 9.78
C PRO A 82 -5.37 0.56 9.65
N ARG A 83 -4.13 0.97 9.89
CA ARG A 83 -2.99 0.06 9.96
C ARG A 83 -3.08 -0.79 11.23
N VAL A 84 -2.87 -2.10 11.09
CA VAL A 84 -2.74 -3.07 12.19
C VAL A 84 -1.47 -3.89 11.92
N PRO A 85 -0.28 -3.42 12.37
CA PRO A 85 0.99 -4.07 12.07
C PRO A 85 1.02 -5.52 12.56
N GLY A 86 1.44 -6.45 11.70
CA GLY A 86 1.50 -7.87 12.03
C GLY A 86 0.14 -8.52 12.35
N GLY A 87 -0.97 -7.79 12.21
CA GLY A 87 -2.28 -8.24 12.68
C GLY A 87 -2.50 -8.12 14.19
N GLU A 88 -1.61 -7.45 14.92
CA GLU A 88 -1.70 -7.28 16.37
C GLU A 88 -2.46 -6.00 16.74
N ILE A 89 -3.53 -6.16 17.53
CA ILE A 89 -4.42 -5.07 17.96
C ILE A 89 -4.80 -5.24 19.42
N THR A 90 -4.73 -4.16 20.20
CA THR A 90 -5.17 -4.14 21.59
C THR A 90 -6.70 -4.11 21.69
N ALA A 91 -7.25 -4.54 22.83
CA ALA A 91 -8.70 -4.47 23.09
C ALA A 91 -9.22 -3.03 22.97
N ASP A 92 -8.52 -2.04 23.51
CA ASP A 92 -8.91 -0.63 23.43
C ASP A 92 -8.99 -0.14 21.99
N LYS A 93 -7.98 -0.46 21.17
CA LYS A 93 -7.96 -0.10 19.74
C LYS A 93 -9.09 -0.80 18.98
N LEU A 94 -9.39 -2.06 19.30
CA LEU A 94 -10.51 -2.78 18.71
C LEU A 94 -11.86 -2.13 19.08
N ILE A 95 -12.03 -1.71 20.33
CA ILE A 95 -13.21 -0.97 20.80
C ILE A 95 -13.36 0.35 20.04
N VAL A 96 -12.27 1.11 19.86
CA VAL A 96 -12.30 2.36 19.09
C VAL A 96 -12.80 2.13 17.66
N ILE A 97 -12.29 1.10 16.96
CA ILE A 97 -12.78 0.76 15.61
C ILE A 97 -14.29 0.49 15.63
N GLY A 98 -14.78 -0.26 16.64
CA GLY A 98 -16.21 -0.55 16.80
C GLY A 98 -17.04 0.71 17.06
N VAL A 99 -16.57 1.63 17.90
CA VAL A 99 -17.23 2.90 18.20
C VAL A 99 -17.31 3.78 16.96
N VAL A 100 -16.20 3.92 16.22
CA VAL A 100 -16.16 4.67 14.96
C VAL A 100 -17.11 4.05 13.94
N ALA A 101 -17.06 2.73 13.75
CA ALA A 101 -17.95 2.03 12.82
C ALA A 101 -19.43 2.28 13.15
N LYS A 102 -19.81 2.19 14.44
CA LYS A 102 -21.18 2.45 14.89
C LYS A 102 -21.59 3.91 14.70
N LYS A 103 -20.72 4.86 15.02
CA LYS A 103 -20.98 6.31 14.93
C LYS A 103 -21.28 6.75 13.50
N TYR A 104 -20.53 6.25 12.52
CA TYR A 104 -20.66 6.60 11.11
C TYR A 104 -21.50 5.59 10.30
N GLY A 105 -22.09 4.58 10.96
CA GLY A 105 -22.92 3.57 10.30
C GLY A 105 -22.17 2.72 9.27
N LEU A 106 -20.90 2.39 9.51
CA LEU A 106 -20.02 1.75 8.53
C LEU A 106 -20.17 0.22 8.54
N TYR A 107 -20.13 -0.39 7.35
CA TYR A 107 -19.98 -1.84 7.21
C TYR A 107 -18.56 -2.26 7.61
N THR A 108 -18.42 -3.35 8.36
CA THR A 108 -17.14 -3.86 8.88
C THR A 108 -16.80 -5.23 8.33
N LYS A 109 -15.51 -5.44 7.99
CA LYS A 109 -15.03 -6.73 7.48
C LYS A 109 -13.59 -7.02 7.87
N ILE A 110 -13.35 -8.21 8.43
CA ILE A 110 -12.00 -8.74 8.61
C ILE A 110 -11.43 -9.13 7.25
N THR A 111 -10.20 -8.69 6.97
CA THR A 111 -9.50 -8.94 5.71
C THR A 111 -8.49 -10.07 5.82
N GLY A 112 -8.12 -10.64 4.66
CA GLY A 112 -7.03 -11.61 4.57
C GLY A 112 -5.64 -11.03 4.90
N GLY A 113 -5.52 -9.73 5.14
CA GLY A 113 -4.31 -9.07 5.62
C GLY A 113 -4.25 -8.87 7.14
N GLN A 114 -5.17 -9.49 7.90
CA GLN A 114 -5.30 -9.31 9.35
C GLN A 114 -5.62 -7.86 9.75
N ARG A 115 -6.53 -7.22 9.00
CA ARG A 115 -7.03 -5.88 9.28
C ARG A 115 -8.55 -5.84 9.29
N ILE A 116 -9.11 -4.75 9.79
CA ILE A 116 -10.54 -4.47 9.74
C ILE A 116 -10.76 -3.35 8.73
N ASP A 117 -11.52 -3.64 7.69
CA ASP A 117 -11.96 -2.65 6.71
C ASP A 117 -13.32 -2.08 7.13
N LEU A 118 -13.47 -0.76 7.02
CA LEU A 118 -14.70 -0.02 7.22
C LEU A 118 -15.17 0.54 5.87
N PHE A 119 -16.44 0.34 5.51
CA PHE A 119 -17.00 0.76 4.22
C PHE A 119 -18.26 1.61 4.39
N GLY A 120 -18.54 2.45 3.39
CA GLY A 120 -19.73 3.29 3.36
C GLY A 120 -19.50 4.72 3.84
N ALA A 121 -18.25 5.12 4.10
CA ALA A 121 -17.93 6.48 4.51
C ALA A 121 -18.17 7.46 3.35
N GLN A 122 -18.85 8.56 3.61
CA GLN A 122 -18.96 9.66 2.64
C GLN A 122 -17.68 10.47 2.59
N LEU A 123 -17.47 11.19 1.50
CA LEU A 123 -16.24 11.97 1.29
C LEU A 123 -15.94 12.94 2.44
N HIS A 124 -16.97 13.64 2.93
CA HIS A 124 -16.87 14.61 4.02
C HIS A 124 -16.66 13.98 5.40
N GLU A 125 -16.98 12.70 5.56
CA GLU A 125 -16.77 11.96 6.81
C GLU A 125 -15.32 11.49 6.94
N LEU A 126 -14.58 11.33 5.83
CA LEU A 126 -13.22 10.79 5.85
C LEU A 126 -12.29 11.55 6.82
N PRO A 127 -12.17 12.89 6.79
CA PRO A 127 -11.31 13.59 7.74
C PRO A 127 -11.74 13.43 9.20
N LEU A 128 -13.05 13.33 9.46
CA LEU A 128 -13.60 13.17 10.81
C LEU A 128 -13.30 11.78 11.37
N ILE A 129 -13.54 10.74 10.56
CA ILE A 129 -13.21 9.36 10.89
C ILE A 129 -11.71 9.21 11.16
N TRP A 130 -10.87 9.74 10.26
CA TRP A 130 -9.41 9.64 10.43
C TRP A 130 -8.90 10.43 11.62
N LYS A 131 -9.52 11.57 11.96
CA LYS A 131 -9.17 12.32 13.18
C LYS A 131 -9.35 11.45 14.43
N GLU A 132 -10.52 10.80 14.58
CA GLU A 132 -10.79 9.91 15.73
C GLU A 132 -9.84 8.71 15.79
N LEU A 133 -9.55 8.09 14.64
CA LEU A 133 -8.62 6.97 14.56
C LEU A 133 -7.18 7.40 14.91
N ILE A 134 -6.72 8.54 14.39
CA ILE A 134 -5.37 9.05 14.66
C ILE A 134 -5.22 9.47 16.12
N ASP A 135 -6.25 10.08 16.71
CA ASP A 135 -6.25 10.44 18.14
C ASP A 135 -6.18 9.19 19.04
N ALA A 136 -6.69 8.04 18.57
CA ALA A 136 -6.52 6.73 19.20
C ALA A 136 -5.19 6.00 18.84
N GLY A 137 -4.30 6.67 18.12
CA GLY A 137 -2.97 6.15 17.77
C GLY A 137 -2.95 5.17 16.59
N PHE A 138 -3.91 5.25 15.67
CA PHE A 138 -3.84 4.56 14.38
C PHE A 138 -3.08 5.38 13.31
N GLU A 139 -2.55 4.67 12.32
CA GLU A 139 -1.99 5.26 11.10
C GLU A 139 -2.78 4.78 9.87
N SER A 140 -2.66 5.50 8.75
CA SER A 140 -3.19 5.04 7.46
C SER A 140 -2.61 3.67 7.06
N GLY A 141 -3.49 2.71 6.78
CA GLY A 141 -3.11 1.41 6.23
C GLY A 141 -2.72 1.43 4.75
N HIS A 142 -2.84 2.59 4.07
CA HIS A 142 -2.55 2.76 2.63
C HIS A 142 -3.25 1.71 1.75
N ALA A 143 -4.46 1.28 2.15
CA ALA A 143 -5.25 0.30 1.42
C ALA A 143 -5.73 0.81 0.05
N TYR A 144 -5.49 2.07 -0.29
CA TYR A 144 -5.88 2.71 -1.56
C TYR A 144 -4.72 2.79 -2.56
N GLY A 145 -3.51 3.13 -2.10
CA GLY A 145 -2.36 3.38 -2.98
C GLY A 145 -1.72 2.12 -3.58
N LYS A 146 -0.89 2.32 -4.60
CA LYS A 146 0.08 1.31 -5.08
C LYS A 146 1.32 1.30 -4.18
N ALA A 147 1.09 0.89 -2.94
CA ALA A 147 2.07 0.89 -1.86
C ALA A 147 2.18 -0.48 -1.18
N LEU A 148 3.08 -0.61 -0.19
CA LEU A 148 3.00 -1.69 0.78
C LEU A 148 1.62 -1.67 1.43
N ARG A 149 0.86 -2.75 1.20
CA ARG A 149 -0.46 -2.91 1.77
C ARG A 149 -0.36 -3.42 3.19
N THR A 150 0.17 -4.62 3.38
CA THR A 150 0.13 -5.32 4.67
C THR A 150 1.29 -6.30 4.81
N VAL A 151 1.69 -6.56 6.05
CA VAL A 151 2.58 -7.66 6.40
C VAL A 151 1.78 -8.64 7.27
N LYS A 152 1.33 -9.74 6.66
CA LYS A 152 0.57 -10.78 7.38
C LYS A 152 1.55 -11.60 8.22
N SER A 153 1.24 -11.88 9.47
CA SER A 153 2.04 -12.74 10.34
C SER A 153 1.25 -13.97 10.80
N CYS A 154 1.93 -15.02 11.23
CA CYS A 154 1.32 -15.96 12.19
C CYS A 154 1.74 -15.57 13.61
N VAL A 155 1.14 -16.21 14.61
CA VAL A 155 1.40 -15.89 16.03
C VAL A 155 2.81 -16.29 16.52
N GLY A 156 3.66 -16.86 15.65
CA GLY A 156 5.08 -17.11 15.90
C GLY A 156 5.37 -18.03 17.10
N SER A 157 6.62 -18.01 17.56
CA SER A 157 7.05 -18.67 18.80
C SER A 157 6.45 -18.03 20.06
N THR A 158 5.85 -16.84 19.95
CA THR A 158 5.17 -16.15 21.05
C THR A 158 3.99 -16.95 21.60
N TRP A 159 3.23 -17.62 20.72
CA TRP A 159 2.04 -18.39 21.12
C TRP A 159 1.95 -19.80 20.53
N CYS A 160 2.49 -20.02 19.33
CA CYS A 160 2.34 -21.30 18.65
C CYS A 160 3.33 -22.32 19.20
N ARG A 161 2.86 -23.49 19.61
CA ARG A 161 3.72 -24.62 20.02
C ARG A 161 4.72 -25.10 18.95
N TYR A 162 4.51 -24.71 17.70
CA TYR A 162 5.38 -25.04 16.56
C TYR A 162 6.15 -23.83 16.04
N GLY A 163 6.03 -22.66 16.68
CA GLY A 163 6.75 -21.47 16.28
C GLY A 163 8.23 -21.65 16.56
N VAL A 164 9.05 -21.46 15.52
CA VAL A 164 10.52 -21.55 15.60
C VAL A 164 11.10 -20.19 15.95
N GLN A 165 10.60 -19.12 15.35
CA GLN A 165 11.00 -17.74 15.65
C GLN A 165 9.80 -16.80 15.79
N ASP A 166 10.07 -15.59 16.31
CA ASP A 166 9.08 -14.54 16.46
C ASP A 166 8.74 -13.89 15.10
N SER A 167 7.73 -14.46 14.44
CA SER A 167 7.22 -13.89 13.20
C SER A 167 6.40 -12.63 13.40
N VAL A 168 5.87 -12.39 14.61
CA VAL A 168 5.03 -11.21 14.87
C VAL A 168 5.93 -9.98 14.97
N GLY A 169 6.99 -10.03 15.78
CA GLY A 169 7.99 -8.99 15.88
C GLY A 169 8.61 -8.66 14.52
N MET A 170 9.08 -9.68 13.78
CA MET A 170 9.61 -9.49 12.43
C MET A 170 8.58 -8.87 11.47
N ALA A 171 7.30 -9.26 11.54
CA ALA A 171 6.26 -8.65 10.70
C ALA A 171 6.01 -7.17 11.03
N ILE A 172 5.98 -6.83 12.32
CA ILE A 172 5.82 -5.44 12.80
C ILE A 172 7.02 -4.60 12.33
N ASP A 173 8.23 -5.11 12.46
CA ASP A 173 9.46 -4.43 12.05
C ASP A 173 9.46 -4.17 10.55
N LEU A 174 9.15 -5.17 9.73
CA LEU A 174 9.05 -5.01 8.27
C LEU A 174 7.91 -4.05 7.89
N GLU A 175 6.76 -4.13 8.55
CA GLU A 175 5.64 -3.22 8.25
C GLU A 175 5.98 -1.77 8.61
N SER A 176 6.62 -1.55 9.75
CA SER A 176 7.10 -0.25 10.21
C SER A 176 8.22 0.28 9.32
N ARG A 177 9.11 -0.60 8.84
CA ARG A 177 10.21 -0.24 7.95
C ARG A 177 9.71 0.25 6.60
N TYR A 178 8.74 -0.44 6.02
CA TYR A 178 8.31 -0.24 4.63
C TYR A 178 6.96 0.48 4.48
N LYS A 179 6.38 0.98 5.58
CA LYS A 179 5.16 1.80 5.49
C LYS A 179 5.39 3.03 4.62
N GLY A 180 4.41 3.33 3.76
CA GLY A 180 4.49 4.41 2.78
C GLY A 180 5.32 4.10 1.53
N LEU A 181 6.02 2.96 1.45
CA LEU A 181 6.74 2.59 0.23
C LEU A 181 5.77 2.42 -0.93
N ARG A 182 5.88 3.28 -1.94
CA ARG A 182 5.13 3.21 -3.20
C ARG A 182 5.97 2.57 -4.30
N GLY A 183 5.31 1.80 -5.17
CA GLY A 183 5.96 1.09 -6.27
C GLY A 183 5.11 1.06 -7.54
N PRO A 184 5.57 0.32 -8.57
CA PRO A 184 4.82 0.16 -9.82
C PRO A 184 3.42 -0.43 -9.59
N HIS A 185 3.27 -1.29 -8.59
CA HIS A 185 2.00 -1.81 -8.12
C HIS A 185 2.00 -2.02 -6.58
N LYS A 186 0.84 -2.39 -6.02
CA LYS A 186 0.67 -2.78 -4.61
C LYS A 186 1.55 -4.00 -4.26
N ILE A 187 2.10 -3.98 -3.05
CA ILE A 187 3.04 -5.00 -2.53
C ILE A 187 2.45 -5.58 -1.23
N LYS A 188 2.56 -6.89 -1.03
CA LYS A 188 2.12 -7.58 0.20
C LYS A 188 3.23 -8.46 0.72
N PHE A 189 3.36 -8.53 2.04
CA PHE A 189 4.34 -9.40 2.69
C PHE A 189 3.64 -10.47 3.52
N GLY A 190 4.37 -11.55 3.82
CA GLY A 190 3.95 -12.57 4.77
C GLY A 190 5.15 -13.07 5.57
N VAL A 191 4.99 -13.20 6.88
CA VAL A 191 6.03 -13.68 7.79
C VAL A 191 5.49 -14.88 8.57
N SER A 192 6.06 -16.05 8.35
CA SER A 192 5.69 -17.28 9.06
C SER A 192 6.79 -17.69 10.02
N GLY A 193 6.43 -17.94 11.27
CA GLY A 193 7.37 -18.37 12.32
C GLY A 193 7.83 -19.82 12.19
N CYS A 194 7.37 -20.57 11.18
CA CYS A 194 7.87 -21.90 10.81
C CYS A 194 7.36 -22.32 9.43
N THR A 195 7.80 -23.48 8.95
CA THR A 195 7.45 -24.06 7.64
C THR A 195 5.98 -24.46 7.46
N ARG A 196 5.17 -24.43 8.53
CA ARG A 196 3.70 -24.60 8.43
C ARG A 196 3.00 -23.42 7.76
N GLU A 197 3.70 -22.29 7.62
CA GLU A 197 3.37 -21.28 6.62
C GLU A 197 2.01 -20.59 6.83
N CYS A 198 1.52 -20.46 8.06
CA CYS A 198 0.17 -19.93 8.32
C CYS A 198 -0.06 -18.47 7.84
N ALA A 199 1.01 -17.73 7.52
CA ALA A 199 0.93 -16.39 6.96
C ALA A 199 0.79 -16.35 5.42
N GLU A 200 0.83 -17.50 4.73
CA GLU A 200 0.81 -17.59 3.26
C GLU A 200 1.95 -16.78 2.61
N ALA A 201 3.09 -16.62 3.30
CA ALA A 201 4.34 -16.01 2.84
C ALA A 201 4.74 -16.37 1.39
N GLN A 202 4.64 -17.63 0.97
CA GLN A 202 4.98 -18.07 -0.40
C GLN A 202 3.95 -17.62 -1.45
N SER A 203 2.88 -16.94 -1.06
CA SER A 203 1.91 -16.31 -1.99
C SER A 203 2.02 -14.78 -2.04
N LYS A 204 3.01 -14.22 -1.35
CA LYS A 204 3.19 -12.76 -1.21
C LYS A 204 4.35 -12.27 -2.06
N ASP A 205 4.35 -10.97 -2.35
CA ASP A 205 5.43 -10.32 -3.11
C ASP A 205 6.79 -10.49 -2.39
N VAL A 206 6.77 -10.50 -1.04
CA VAL A 206 7.89 -10.88 -0.16
C VAL A 206 7.38 -11.86 0.90
N GLY A 207 7.97 -13.05 0.96
CA GLY A 207 7.68 -14.08 1.94
C GLY A 207 8.89 -14.34 2.83
N VAL A 208 8.68 -14.35 4.15
CA VAL A 208 9.71 -14.63 5.14
C VAL A 208 9.27 -15.85 5.94
N ILE A 209 10.11 -16.88 6.00
CA ILE A 209 9.79 -18.12 6.74
C ILE A 209 10.95 -18.45 7.66
N ALA A 210 10.66 -18.57 8.95
CA ALA A 210 11.67 -18.91 9.95
C ALA A 210 12.17 -20.35 9.78
N THR A 211 13.45 -20.53 10.04
CA THR A 211 14.14 -21.81 10.22
C THR A 211 14.90 -21.80 11.54
N GLU A 212 15.49 -22.91 11.93
CA GLU A 212 16.35 -22.96 13.13
C GLU A 212 17.66 -22.16 12.94
N ALA A 213 18.08 -21.94 11.68
CA ALA A 213 19.32 -21.26 11.34
C ALA A 213 19.14 -19.77 10.97
N GLY A 214 17.91 -19.30 10.78
CA GLY A 214 17.62 -17.92 10.39
C GLY A 214 16.30 -17.79 9.65
N TRP A 215 16.33 -17.09 8.52
CA TRP A 215 15.15 -16.81 7.71
C TRP A 215 15.37 -17.21 6.25
N ASN A 216 14.39 -17.91 5.69
CA ASN A 216 14.28 -18.09 4.25
C ASN A 216 13.49 -16.92 3.66
N LEU A 217 14.06 -16.30 2.63
CA LEU A 217 13.46 -15.20 1.89
C LEU A 217 12.93 -15.69 0.55
N TYR A 218 11.65 -15.51 0.33
CA TYR A 218 10.94 -15.78 -0.92
C TYR A 218 10.46 -14.47 -1.54
N VAL A 219 10.45 -14.39 -2.86
CA VAL A 219 10.05 -13.17 -3.58
C VAL A 219 9.15 -13.46 -4.79
N CYS A 220 8.44 -12.43 -5.23
CA CYS A 220 7.63 -12.44 -6.45
C CYS A 220 6.43 -13.40 -6.43
N GLY A 221 5.87 -13.70 -5.26
CA GLY A 221 4.58 -14.40 -5.14
C GLY A 221 3.40 -13.47 -5.43
N ASN A 222 2.24 -14.05 -5.74
CA ASN A 222 1.04 -13.29 -6.05
C ASN A 222 -0.25 -14.00 -5.62
N GLY A 223 -0.94 -13.44 -4.63
CA GLY A 223 -2.36 -13.70 -4.40
C GLY A 223 -3.23 -12.77 -5.25
N GLY A 224 -3.97 -13.31 -6.23
CA GLY A 224 -4.85 -12.56 -7.12
C GLY A 224 -5.38 -13.37 -8.30
N MET A 225 -5.72 -12.69 -9.40
CA MET A 225 -6.33 -13.27 -10.60
C MET A 225 -5.52 -14.41 -11.23
N LYS A 226 -4.18 -14.30 -11.21
CA LYS A 226 -3.25 -15.36 -11.58
C LYS A 226 -2.39 -15.69 -10.36
N PRO A 227 -2.83 -16.63 -9.50
CA PRO A 227 -2.05 -17.04 -8.33
C PRO A 227 -0.68 -17.55 -8.75
N ARG A 228 0.35 -17.19 -7.99
CA ARG A 228 1.74 -17.58 -8.27
C ARG A 228 2.52 -17.76 -6.98
N HIS A 229 3.19 -18.90 -6.83
CA HIS A 229 4.09 -19.13 -5.71
C HIS A 229 5.37 -18.32 -5.88
N ALA A 230 5.84 -17.71 -4.79
CA ALA A 230 7.10 -17.00 -4.70
C ALA A 230 8.29 -17.97 -4.87
N ASP A 231 9.39 -17.48 -5.44
CA ASP A 231 10.63 -18.26 -5.51
C ASP A 231 11.49 -17.98 -4.31
N LEU A 232 12.24 -18.99 -3.91
CA LEU A 232 13.27 -18.87 -2.91
C LEU A 232 14.44 -18.02 -3.46
N LEU A 233 14.70 -16.89 -2.80
CA LEU A 233 15.82 -16.01 -3.11
C LEU A 233 17.09 -16.48 -2.37
N VAL A 234 16.99 -16.63 -1.05
CA VAL A 234 18.10 -17.08 -0.17
C VAL A 234 17.56 -17.85 1.03
N ARG A 235 18.39 -18.74 1.60
CA ARG A 235 18.06 -19.55 2.78
C ARG A 235 18.85 -19.10 4.00
N ASP A 236 18.26 -19.34 5.18
CA ASP A 236 18.94 -19.36 6.48
C ASP A 236 19.82 -18.12 6.75
N VAL A 237 19.33 -16.94 6.38
CA VAL A 237 20.02 -15.67 6.64
C VAL A 237 19.59 -15.08 7.98
N ASP A 238 20.50 -14.34 8.62
CA ASP A 238 20.18 -13.54 9.80
C ASP A 238 19.24 -12.36 9.46
N SER A 239 18.67 -11.73 10.48
CA SER A 239 17.71 -10.63 10.34
C SER A 239 18.29 -9.38 9.64
N GLU A 240 19.57 -9.07 9.85
CA GLU A 240 20.22 -7.90 9.22
C GLU A 240 20.37 -8.14 7.72
N THR A 241 20.92 -9.30 7.35
CA THR A 241 21.06 -9.74 5.96
C THR A 241 19.70 -9.85 5.26
N LEU A 242 18.68 -10.39 5.95
CA LEU A 242 17.31 -10.46 5.45
C LEU A 242 16.78 -9.08 5.05
N ILE A 243 16.86 -8.10 5.96
CA ILE A 243 16.37 -6.74 5.74
C ILE A 243 17.12 -6.08 4.57
N LYS A 244 18.45 -6.24 4.53
CA LYS A 244 19.29 -5.72 3.45
C LYS A 244 18.87 -6.26 2.08
N TYR A 245 18.59 -7.55 1.97
CA TYR A 245 18.14 -8.13 0.71
C TYR A 245 16.71 -7.73 0.34
N ILE A 246 15.82 -7.54 1.31
CA ILE A 246 14.47 -7.01 1.04
C ILE A 246 14.57 -5.56 0.52
N ASP A 247 15.40 -4.71 1.12
CA ASP A 247 15.62 -3.33 0.67
C ASP A 247 16.06 -3.30 -0.81
N ARG A 248 17.10 -4.08 -1.12
CA ARG A 248 17.67 -4.21 -2.48
C ARG A 248 16.64 -4.75 -3.46
N PHE A 249 15.94 -5.83 -3.11
CA PHE A 249 14.90 -6.42 -3.96
C PHE A 249 13.80 -5.42 -4.29
N LEU A 250 13.24 -4.75 -3.28
CA LEU A 250 12.16 -3.79 -3.48
C LEU A 250 12.62 -2.62 -4.36
N MET A 251 13.80 -2.05 -4.09
CA MET A 251 14.31 -0.92 -4.87
C MET A 251 14.67 -1.33 -6.31
N PHE A 252 15.21 -2.53 -6.50
CA PHE A 252 15.50 -3.05 -7.84
C PHE A 252 14.22 -3.26 -8.65
N TYR A 253 13.19 -3.88 -8.05
CA TYR A 253 11.86 -4.01 -8.66
C TYR A 253 11.23 -2.64 -8.96
N ILE A 254 11.29 -1.69 -8.01
CA ILE A 254 10.71 -0.34 -8.19
C ILE A 254 11.37 0.41 -9.35
N ARG A 255 12.69 0.25 -9.50
CA ARG A 255 13.51 0.88 -10.54
C ARG A 255 13.25 0.29 -11.93
N THR A 256 13.05 -1.02 -12.02
CA THR A 256 13.02 -1.76 -13.29
C THR A 256 11.63 -2.20 -13.74
N GLY A 257 10.66 -2.29 -12.82
CA GLY A 257 9.29 -2.70 -13.12
C GLY A 257 8.54 -1.69 -13.99
N ASP A 258 7.67 -2.19 -14.86
CA ASP A 258 6.81 -1.37 -15.71
C ASP A 258 5.53 -0.93 -14.97
N ARG A 259 4.78 0.00 -15.57
CA ARG A 259 3.58 0.60 -15.00
C ARG A 259 2.55 -0.47 -14.66
N LEU A 260 2.07 -0.44 -13.41
CA LEU A 260 1.07 -1.39 -12.89
C LEU A 260 1.50 -2.86 -12.97
N GLN A 261 2.80 -3.13 -13.15
CA GLN A 261 3.33 -4.50 -13.19
C GLN A 261 3.50 -5.05 -11.78
N ARG A 262 3.00 -6.27 -11.52
CA ARG A 262 3.25 -7.00 -10.26
C ARG A 262 4.67 -7.56 -10.21
N THR A 263 5.21 -7.79 -9.01
CA THR A 263 6.51 -8.45 -8.83
C THR A 263 6.59 -9.81 -9.54
N SER A 264 5.51 -10.60 -9.51
CA SER A 264 5.40 -11.88 -10.22
C SER A 264 5.61 -11.75 -11.73
N THR A 265 4.86 -10.85 -12.38
CA THR A 265 4.93 -10.63 -13.83
C THR A 265 6.20 -9.88 -14.23
N TRP A 266 6.76 -9.08 -13.32
CA TRP A 266 8.09 -8.50 -13.50
C TRP A 266 9.15 -9.60 -13.58
N LEU A 267 9.13 -10.55 -12.65
CA LEU A 267 10.08 -11.66 -12.65
C LEU A 267 9.94 -12.56 -13.88
N GLU A 268 8.71 -12.87 -14.30
CA GLU A 268 8.42 -13.68 -15.50
C GLU A 268 9.00 -13.04 -16.78
N ASN A 269 9.05 -11.72 -16.84
CA ASN A 269 9.56 -10.96 -17.99
C ASN A 269 11.05 -10.61 -17.85
N LEU A 270 11.66 -10.86 -16.69
CA LEU A 270 13.05 -10.52 -16.42
C LEU A 270 13.96 -11.61 -16.98
N GLU A 271 14.86 -11.24 -17.89
CA GLU A 271 15.85 -12.17 -18.43
C GLU A 271 16.74 -12.74 -17.31
N GLY A 272 16.90 -14.07 -17.30
CA GLY A 272 17.58 -14.80 -16.22
C GLY A 272 16.75 -15.00 -14.94
N GLY A 273 15.54 -14.47 -14.87
CA GLY A 273 14.56 -14.74 -13.82
C GLY A 273 15.11 -14.59 -12.39
N ILE A 274 14.77 -15.53 -11.52
CA ILE A 274 15.18 -15.50 -10.11
C ILE A 274 16.69 -15.58 -9.92
N ASP A 275 17.42 -16.26 -10.81
CA ASP A 275 18.87 -16.36 -10.73
C ASP A 275 19.54 -15.02 -10.98
N TYR A 276 19.03 -14.24 -11.93
CA TYR A 276 19.49 -12.87 -12.13
C TYR A 276 19.16 -11.98 -10.93
N VAL A 277 17.96 -12.07 -10.37
CA VAL A 277 17.60 -11.33 -9.14
C VAL A 277 18.55 -11.69 -7.99
N ARG A 278 18.91 -12.97 -7.82
CA ARG A 278 19.85 -13.41 -6.79
C ARG A 278 21.24 -12.80 -6.97
N LYS A 279 21.76 -12.80 -8.20
CA LYS A 279 23.06 -12.16 -8.53
C LYS A 279 23.06 -10.67 -8.22
N VAL A 280 22.00 -9.95 -8.57
CA VAL A 280 21.91 -8.51 -8.31
C VAL A 280 21.72 -8.19 -6.83
N VAL A 281 20.80 -8.90 -6.16
CA VAL A 281 20.38 -8.58 -4.79
C VAL A 281 21.35 -9.12 -3.74
N CYS A 282 21.75 -10.40 -3.88
CA CYS A 282 22.56 -11.10 -2.88
C CYS A 282 24.05 -10.96 -3.16
N GLU A 283 24.47 -11.11 -4.43
CA GLU A 283 25.89 -11.09 -4.83
C GLU A 283 26.37 -9.70 -5.26
N ASP A 284 25.47 -8.72 -5.35
CA ASP A 284 25.75 -7.35 -5.81
C ASP A 284 26.49 -7.30 -7.16
N SER A 285 26.10 -8.15 -8.11
CA SER A 285 26.80 -8.32 -9.39
C SER A 285 26.85 -7.06 -10.26
N LEU A 286 26.04 -6.04 -9.94
CA LEU A 286 26.01 -4.74 -10.62
C LEU A 286 26.72 -3.63 -9.82
N GLY A 287 27.16 -3.89 -8.58
CA GLY A 287 27.79 -2.91 -7.70
C GLY A 287 26.86 -1.77 -7.26
N ILE A 288 25.54 -2.00 -7.22
CA ILE A 288 24.52 -0.99 -6.90
C ILE A 288 23.84 -1.24 -5.54
N GLY A 289 24.23 -2.28 -4.80
CA GLY A 289 23.59 -2.65 -3.54
C GLY A 289 23.50 -1.50 -2.53
N ASN A 290 24.61 -0.80 -2.33
CA ASN A 290 24.66 0.37 -1.43
C ASN A 290 23.74 1.52 -1.90
N GLU A 291 23.64 1.73 -3.22
CA GLU A 291 22.75 2.75 -3.79
C GLU A 291 21.27 2.39 -3.54
N LEU A 292 20.90 1.12 -3.73
CA LEU A 292 19.55 0.63 -3.47
C LEU A 292 19.18 0.75 -1.98
N GLU A 293 20.11 0.42 -1.08
CA GLU A 293 19.92 0.58 0.37
C GLU A 293 19.77 2.07 0.77
N ALA A 294 20.60 2.95 0.20
CA ALA A 294 20.50 4.38 0.42
C ALA A 294 19.19 4.97 -0.13
N ASP A 295 18.72 4.50 -1.29
CA ASP A 295 17.42 4.85 -1.85
C ASP A 295 16.27 4.47 -0.91
N MET A 296 16.29 3.24 -0.37
CA MET A 296 15.33 2.82 0.64
C MET A 296 15.42 3.68 1.91
N GLY A 297 16.63 3.96 2.39
CA GLY A 297 16.87 4.82 3.55
C GLY A 297 16.23 6.21 3.40
N ARG A 298 16.34 6.82 2.21
CA ARG A 298 15.73 8.13 1.92
C ARG A 298 14.21 8.07 1.89
N VAL A 299 13.62 7.05 1.26
CA VAL A 299 12.15 6.85 1.26
C VAL A 299 11.61 6.70 2.68
N ARG A 300 12.31 5.93 3.51
CA ARG A 300 11.95 5.73 4.93
C ARG A 300 12.03 7.01 5.74
N ALA A 301 13.12 7.76 5.59
CA ALA A 301 13.32 9.01 6.32
C ALA A 301 12.26 10.08 5.96
N ALA A 302 11.74 10.04 4.74
CA ALA A 302 10.69 10.95 4.27
C ALA A 302 9.27 10.52 4.66
N TYR A 303 9.07 9.36 5.29
CA TYR A 303 7.74 8.87 5.61
C TYR A 303 6.97 9.81 6.54
N ALA A 304 5.73 10.12 6.14
CA ALA A 304 4.74 10.75 6.99
C ALA A 304 3.38 10.06 6.78
N CYS A 305 2.57 9.98 7.84
CA CYS A 305 1.22 9.45 7.72
C CYS A 305 0.36 10.41 6.89
N GLU A 306 -0.03 10.00 5.67
CA GLU A 306 -0.75 10.85 4.70
C GLU A 306 -2.03 11.47 5.29
N TRP A 307 -2.78 10.71 6.09
CA TRP A 307 -3.99 11.22 6.75
C TRP A 307 -3.68 12.21 7.87
N LYS A 308 -2.61 12.00 8.65
CA LYS A 308 -2.18 12.96 9.66
C LYS A 308 -1.81 14.30 9.02
N VAL A 309 -1.03 14.25 7.94
CA VAL A 309 -0.68 15.45 7.15
C VAL A 309 -1.93 16.10 6.56
N ALA A 310 -2.88 15.31 6.05
CA ALA A 310 -4.11 15.82 5.45
C ALA A 310 -5.02 16.55 6.44
N ILE A 311 -5.19 16.04 7.67
CA ILE A 311 -6.04 16.66 8.69
C ILE A 311 -5.42 17.92 9.30
N GLU A 312 -4.09 18.02 9.29
CA GLU A 312 -3.35 19.17 9.81
C GLU A 312 -3.24 20.32 8.79
N ASP A 313 -3.56 20.08 7.50
CA ASP A 313 -3.53 21.08 6.43
C ASP A 313 -4.93 21.52 5.98
N PRO A 314 -5.37 22.75 6.32
CA PRO A 314 -6.65 23.29 5.89
C PRO A 314 -6.83 23.35 4.36
N ALA A 315 -5.76 23.49 3.58
CA ALA A 315 -5.85 23.51 2.13
C ALA A 315 -6.17 22.11 1.57
N THR A 316 -5.62 21.06 2.17
CA THR A 316 -5.94 19.67 1.86
C THR A 316 -7.36 19.32 2.27
N LEU A 317 -7.81 19.75 3.46
CA LEU A 317 -9.18 19.50 3.94
C LEU A 317 -10.28 20.00 3.02
N LYS A 318 -10.05 21.08 2.26
CA LYS A 318 -11.03 21.61 1.29
C LYS A 318 -11.41 20.59 0.21
N ARG A 319 -10.56 19.60 -0.06
CA ARG A 319 -10.80 18.53 -1.06
C ARG A 319 -11.87 17.53 -0.62
N PHE A 320 -12.11 17.42 0.68
CA PHE A 320 -13.03 16.44 1.24
C PHE A 320 -14.43 17.01 1.48
N ARG A 321 -14.70 18.26 1.10
CA ARG A 321 -16.03 18.85 1.21
C ARG A 321 -16.86 18.53 -0.04
N HIS A 322 -18.07 18.02 0.16
CA HIS A 322 -19.00 17.68 -0.94
C HIS A 322 -19.55 18.95 -1.60
N PHE A 323 -20.03 19.90 -0.77
CA PHE A 323 -20.47 21.22 -1.20
C PHE A 323 -19.71 22.30 -0.43
N VAL A 324 -19.33 23.39 -1.11
CA VAL A 324 -18.64 24.53 -0.47
C VAL A 324 -19.56 25.21 0.55
N ASN A 325 -20.90 25.07 0.42
CA ASN A 325 -21.91 25.85 1.13
C ASN A 325 -23.10 25.05 1.71
N VAL A 326 -23.07 23.72 1.79
CA VAL A 326 -24.20 22.93 2.33
C VAL A 326 -23.70 21.69 3.09
N ASP A 327 -24.21 21.46 4.30
CA ASP A 327 -23.93 20.28 5.16
C ASP A 327 -24.79 19.05 4.79
N GLU A 328 -25.45 19.05 3.63
CA GLU A 328 -26.33 17.96 3.22
C GLU A 328 -25.53 16.72 2.80
N LYS A 329 -25.93 15.56 3.35
CA LYS A 329 -25.45 14.25 2.92
C LYS A 329 -25.83 13.99 1.46
N ASP A 330 -25.02 13.20 0.74
CA ASP A 330 -25.35 12.82 -0.62
C ASP A 330 -26.62 11.96 -0.64
N LYS A 331 -27.73 12.55 -1.09
CA LYS A 331 -29.06 11.88 -1.14
C LYS A 331 -29.07 10.71 -2.12
N ASN A 332 -28.07 10.60 -3.01
CA ASN A 332 -27.96 9.49 -3.96
C ASN A 332 -27.33 8.23 -3.32
N VAL A 333 -26.71 8.35 -2.14
CA VAL A 333 -26.15 7.21 -1.42
C VAL A 333 -27.24 6.56 -0.58
N LEU A 334 -27.80 5.47 -1.10
CA LEU A 334 -28.83 4.67 -0.45
C LEU A 334 -28.24 3.34 0.04
N PHE A 335 -28.44 3.04 1.31
CA PHE A 335 -28.07 1.78 1.94
C PHE A 335 -29.30 0.95 2.31
N VAL A 336 -29.13 -0.38 2.26
CA VAL A 336 -30.10 -1.36 2.74
C VAL A 336 -29.43 -2.25 3.77
N GLU A 337 -30.17 -2.66 4.80
CA GLU A 337 -29.65 -3.59 5.80
C GLU A 337 -29.69 -5.04 5.28
N GLU A 338 -28.56 -5.74 5.40
CA GLU A 338 -28.42 -7.14 5.04
C GLU A 338 -27.41 -7.82 5.97
N ARG A 339 -27.79 -8.94 6.57
CA ARG A 339 -26.97 -9.68 7.56
C ARG A 339 -26.54 -8.80 8.75
N GLY A 340 -27.43 -7.92 9.21
CA GLY A 340 -27.18 -7.04 10.36
C GLY A 340 -26.15 -5.93 10.11
N GLN A 341 -25.85 -5.62 8.84
CA GLN A 341 -24.97 -4.52 8.45
C GLN A 341 -25.53 -3.80 7.22
N ILE A 342 -25.01 -2.61 6.92
CA ILE A 342 -25.40 -1.88 5.71
C ILE A 342 -24.72 -2.48 4.45
N ARG A 343 -25.41 -2.39 3.31
CA ARG A 343 -24.82 -2.54 1.97
C ARG A 343 -25.38 -1.48 1.02
N PRO A 344 -24.67 -1.13 -0.06
CA PRO A 344 -25.23 -0.25 -1.07
C PRO A 344 -26.49 -0.87 -1.69
N ALA A 345 -27.53 -0.06 -1.84
CA ALA A 345 -28.76 -0.45 -2.52
C ALA A 345 -28.46 -0.94 -3.95
N THR A 346 -29.23 -1.92 -4.41
CA THR A 346 -29.25 -2.35 -5.81
C THR A 346 -29.97 -1.32 -6.68
N ALA A 347 -29.85 -1.43 -8.00
CA ALA A 347 -30.56 -0.54 -8.91
C ALA A 347 -32.10 -0.64 -8.74
N SER A 348 -32.62 -1.85 -8.49
CA SER A 348 -34.05 -2.08 -8.25
C SER A 348 -34.53 -1.43 -6.94
N GLU A 349 -33.76 -1.58 -5.85
CA GLU A 349 -34.10 -0.97 -4.56
C GLU A 349 -34.05 0.56 -4.61
N ARG A 350 -33.12 1.14 -5.38
CA ARG A 350 -33.09 2.60 -5.62
C ARG A 350 -34.33 3.08 -6.39
N ALA A 351 -34.65 2.44 -7.50
CA ALA A 351 -35.83 2.79 -8.30
C ALA A 351 -37.14 2.66 -7.49
N HIS A 352 -37.22 1.64 -6.61
CA HIS A 352 -38.36 1.49 -5.72
C HIS A 352 -38.45 2.62 -4.68
N ALA A 353 -37.32 3.01 -4.08
CA ALA A 353 -37.28 4.13 -3.13
C ALA A 353 -37.63 5.48 -3.79
N GLU A 354 -37.16 5.70 -5.01
CA GLU A 354 -37.48 6.90 -5.81
C GLU A 354 -38.96 6.96 -6.20
N ALA A 355 -39.59 5.82 -6.51
CA ALA A 355 -41.01 5.77 -6.84
C ALA A 355 -41.94 5.98 -5.63
N LEU A 356 -41.42 5.83 -4.40
CA LEU A 356 -42.15 6.05 -3.15
C LEU A 356 -41.95 7.47 -2.57
N ALA A 357 -40.94 8.21 -3.06
CA ALA A 357 -40.61 9.58 -2.65
C ALA A 357 -41.32 10.60 -3.56
#